data_AF-A0A818H455-F1
#
_entry.id   AF-A0A818H455-F1
#
_cell.length_a   1.000
_cell.length_b   1.000
_cell.length_c   1.000
_cell.angle_alpha   90.00
_cell.angle_beta   90.00
_cell.angle_gamma   90.00
#
_symmetry.space_group_name_H-M   'P 1'
#
loop_
_entity.id
_entity.type
_entity.pdbx_description
1 polymer ?
#
loop_
_entity_poly.entity_id
_entity_poly.type
_entity_poly.pdbx_seq_one_letter_code
_entity_poly.pdbx_strand_id
1 'polypeptide(L)'
;MKRKISIYFLLAVTAYVHRTIHNFNLFSSDNKNNPDDERIGVMATRLYILFTIIGLIILSCYTLLLTHSHTYTIKGPSLSKFEDLHSMHSLTLNCPCSNFSMSHARIMSLYPRYHSICSSDYLKDYWLSYFGRVEINLDSVDFLTTDFRTSGQSFFKLITILCVTANETVENALKVFRSNRLVTMNALSRSQFHIETTRRLKQFQEQTIASFLGLIELIRSSIQTNQLAEETWTNVGPLSIYNNETSKWSFRFRPRDFYTNSCSCAVSDQCTRPVGFYLQETDNMLVPPNIIVPGLVLGCYAMDSLLLSTLECFYEKKCIKLLVDGYYFDVVDLVRPLDIRAVQIEPLRNEGSRFYPNTTINEIFSQLFIEDWINSSNFTAYYERCAPAQCTYTIQKRFDAGHMFTIMLGFYGGLSTILEIILPSLVKTSLQLWIKRKKPVQSDNPNVITTGKIMSLLFHSIK
;
A
#
# COMPACT_ATOMS: atom_id res chain seq x y z
N MET A 1 -85.15 14.40 13.55
CA MET A 1 -85.12 14.37 15.03
C MET A 1 -83.76 13.95 15.62
N LYS A 2 -83.11 12.87 15.12
CA LYS A 2 -81.83 12.34 15.65
C LYS A 2 -80.60 13.30 15.60
N ARG A 3 -80.51 14.19 14.60
CA ARG A 3 -79.36 15.11 14.43
C ARG A 3 -79.33 16.27 15.45
N LYS A 4 -80.49 16.72 15.96
CA LYS A 4 -80.57 17.78 16.99
C LYS A 4 -80.23 17.24 18.39
N ILE A 5 -80.61 16.00 18.70
CA ILE A 5 -80.28 15.32 19.97
C ILE A 5 -78.76 15.08 20.07
N SER A 6 -78.10 14.73 18.96
CA SER A 6 -76.64 14.55 18.91
C SER A 6 -75.86 15.83 19.18
N ILE A 7 -76.35 16.99 18.73
CA ILE A 7 -75.69 18.30 18.96
C ILE A 7 -75.89 18.77 20.40
N TYR A 8 -77.09 18.59 20.97
CA TYR A 8 -77.36 18.89 22.37
C TYR A 8 -76.56 18.00 23.32
N PHE A 9 -76.42 16.72 22.98
CA PHE A 9 -75.57 15.79 23.74
C PHE A 9 -74.10 16.20 23.65
N LEU A 10 -73.60 16.55 22.46
CA LEU A 10 -72.22 17.04 22.31
C LEU A 10 -71.99 18.33 23.12
N LEU A 11 -72.92 19.29 23.06
CA LEU A 11 -72.83 20.56 23.78
C LEU A 11 -72.91 20.37 25.31
N ALA A 12 -73.75 19.44 25.78
CA ALA A 12 -73.84 19.10 27.20
C ALA A 12 -72.57 18.40 27.69
N VAL A 13 -72.00 17.50 26.88
CA VAL A 13 -70.72 16.84 27.18
C VAL A 13 -69.58 17.85 27.18
N THR A 14 -69.51 18.76 26.20
CA THR A 14 -68.47 19.80 26.19
C THR A 14 -68.61 20.77 27.36
N ALA A 15 -69.85 21.14 27.74
CA ALA A 15 -70.09 22.00 28.90
C ALA A 15 -69.76 21.29 30.22
N TYR A 16 -70.07 20.00 30.34
CA TYR A 16 -69.71 19.19 31.50
C TYR A 16 -68.19 19.03 31.63
N VAL A 17 -67.51 18.66 30.54
CA VAL A 17 -66.05 18.53 30.50
C VAL A 17 -65.37 19.86 30.80
N HIS A 18 -65.86 20.96 30.21
CA HIS A 18 -65.33 22.30 30.49
C HIS A 18 -65.47 22.68 31.96
N ARG A 19 -66.62 22.40 32.58
CA ARG A 19 -66.86 22.70 34.01
C ARG A 19 -66.00 21.83 34.93
N THR A 20 -65.83 20.55 34.59
CA THR A 20 -64.98 19.61 35.33
C THR A 20 -63.50 19.97 35.22
N ILE A 21 -63.01 20.36 34.04
CA ILE A 21 -61.63 20.84 33.84
C ILE A 21 -61.39 22.17 34.55
N HIS A 22 -62.37 23.09 34.52
CA HIS A 22 -62.24 24.40 35.16
C HIS A 22 -62.08 24.31 36.69
N ASN A 23 -62.75 23.32 37.31
CA ASN A 23 -62.75 23.09 38.75
C ASN A 23 -61.83 21.93 39.17
N PHE A 24 -61.01 21.40 38.26
CA PHE A 24 -60.11 20.30 38.57
C PHE A 24 -58.95 20.81 39.43
N ASN A 25 -58.74 20.18 40.58
CA ASN A 25 -57.67 20.48 41.51
C ASN A 25 -56.96 19.18 41.90
N LEU A 26 -55.82 18.91 41.27
CA LEU A 26 -54.97 17.75 41.54
C LEU A 26 -54.23 17.88 42.89
N PHE A 27 -54.04 19.12 43.36
CA PHE A 27 -53.32 19.46 44.59
C PHE A 27 -54.28 20.03 45.64
N SER A 28 -55.33 19.28 45.99
CA SER A 28 -56.30 19.69 47.00
C SER A 28 -55.69 19.70 48.41
N SER A 29 -55.90 20.79 49.15
CA SER A 29 -55.53 20.89 50.57
C SER A 29 -56.65 20.35 51.45
N ASP A 30 -56.31 19.56 52.48
CA ASP A 30 -57.28 19.08 53.48
C ASP A 30 -57.85 20.21 54.36
N ASN A 31 -57.18 21.36 54.37
CA ASN A 31 -57.57 22.50 55.20
C ASN A 31 -58.57 23.40 54.48
N LYS A 32 -59.87 23.01 54.53
CA LYS A 32 -60.99 23.70 53.86
C LYS A 32 -61.28 25.13 54.32
N ASN A 33 -60.58 25.61 55.35
CA ASN A 33 -60.81 26.93 55.95
C ASN A 33 -59.93 28.05 55.37
N ASN A 34 -59.03 27.75 54.42
CA ASN A 34 -58.15 28.74 53.80
C ASN A 34 -58.41 28.87 52.28
N PRO A 35 -59.08 29.96 51.83
CA PRO A 35 -59.39 30.16 50.40
C PRO A 35 -58.14 30.34 49.53
N ASP A 36 -56.98 30.67 50.11
CA ASP A 36 -55.72 30.78 49.37
C ASP A 36 -55.11 29.41 49.05
N ASP A 37 -55.29 28.40 49.90
CA ASP A 37 -54.77 27.05 49.65
C ASP A 37 -55.53 26.35 48.52
N GLU A 38 -56.84 26.61 48.40
CA GLU A 38 -57.65 26.13 47.26
C GLU A 38 -57.22 26.80 45.94
N ARG A 39 -56.95 28.11 45.97
CA ARG A 39 -56.43 28.85 44.80
C ARG A 39 -55.05 28.39 44.36
N ILE A 40 -54.16 28.10 45.32
CA ILE A 40 -52.82 27.53 45.05
C ILE A 40 -52.97 26.18 44.35
N GLY A 41 -53.85 25.30 44.84
CA GLY A 41 -54.08 23.98 44.25
C GLY A 41 -54.57 24.07 42.80
N VAL A 42 -55.56 24.93 42.53
CA VAL A 42 -56.10 25.14 41.17
C VAL A 42 -55.04 25.72 40.23
N MET A 43 -54.23 26.69 40.69
CA MET A 43 -53.14 27.27 39.88
C MET A 43 -52.02 26.26 39.61
N ALA A 44 -51.61 25.49 40.62
CA ALA A 44 -50.62 24.43 40.47
C ALA A 44 -51.10 23.34 39.50
N THR A 45 -52.39 22.99 39.55
CA THR A 45 -53.00 22.01 38.64
C THR A 45 -52.98 22.51 37.19
N ARG A 46 -53.29 23.78 36.94
CA ARG A 46 -53.25 24.36 35.59
C ARG A 46 -51.83 24.42 35.03
N LEU A 47 -50.85 24.80 35.85
CA LEU A 47 -49.43 24.80 35.47
C LEU A 47 -48.90 23.38 35.23
N TYR A 48 -49.32 22.42 36.05
CA TYR A 48 -48.99 21.00 35.88
C TYR A 48 -49.46 20.50 34.52
N ILE A 49 -50.74 20.73 34.17
CA ILE A 49 -51.31 20.31 32.89
C ILE A 49 -50.58 21.02 31.73
N LEU A 50 -50.33 22.33 31.83
CA LEU A 50 -49.65 23.11 30.80
C LEU A 50 -48.22 22.60 30.54
N PHE A 51 -47.41 22.44 31.58
CA PHE A 51 -46.03 21.98 31.44
C PHE A 51 -45.96 20.53 30.94
N THR A 52 -46.89 19.69 31.38
CA THR A 52 -46.98 18.30 30.90
C THR A 52 -47.31 18.26 29.41
N ILE A 53 -48.29 19.04 28.94
CA ILE A 53 -48.63 19.12 27.51
C ILE A 53 -47.46 19.67 26.69
N ILE A 54 -46.83 20.77 27.12
CA ILE A 54 -45.69 21.36 26.42
C ILE A 54 -44.52 20.36 26.34
N GLY A 55 -44.20 19.68 27.44
CA GLY A 55 -43.14 18.67 27.47
C GLY A 55 -43.40 17.51 26.51
N LEU A 56 -44.64 17.00 26.48
CA LEU A 56 -45.04 15.93 25.56
C LEU A 56 -44.99 16.39 24.09
N ILE A 57 -45.38 17.63 23.77
CA ILE A 57 -45.28 18.18 22.41
C ILE A 57 -43.81 18.29 21.98
N ILE A 58 -42.93 18.83 22.83
CA ILE A 58 -41.50 18.95 22.53
C ILE A 58 -40.89 17.58 22.27
N LEU A 59 -41.19 16.59 23.13
CA LEU A 59 -40.71 15.22 22.97
C LEU A 59 -41.25 14.54 21.71
N SER A 60 -42.52 14.79 21.37
CA SER A 60 -43.13 14.32 20.12
C SER A 60 -42.40 14.89 18.91
N CYS A 61 -42.17 16.21 18.89
CA CYS A 61 -41.41 16.86 17.83
C CYS A 61 -39.97 16.33 17.75
N TYR A 62 -39.31 16.15 18.89
CA TYR A 62 -37.94 15.60 18.96
C TYR A 62 -37.86 14.19 18.34
N THR A 63 -38.76 13.29 18.75
CA THR A 63 -38.78 11.91 18.25
C THR A 63 -39.21 11.80 16.79
N LEU A 64 -39.97 12.77 16.27
CA LEU A 64 -40.34 12.83 14.85
C LEU A 64 -39.23 13.38 13.95
N LEU A 65 -38.47 14.37 14.44
CA LEU A 65 -37.47 15.09 13.65
C LEU A 65 -36.09 14.41 13.67
N LEU A 66 -35.73 13.71 14.74
CA LEU A 66 -34.41 13.12 14.89
C LEU A 66 -34.38 11.65 14.49
N THR A 67 -33.25 11.28 13.89
CA THR A 67 -32.90 9.89 13.63
C THR A 67 -31.94 9.41 14.70
N HIS A 68 -31.95 8.12 14.97
CA HIS A 68 -31.00 7.48 15.86
C HIS A 68 -30.20 6.43 15.09
N SER A 69 -28.97 6.19 15.54
CA SER A 69 -28.10 5.17 14.95
C SER A 69 -28.48 3.81 15.50
N HIS A 70 -28.80 2.88 14.61
CA HIS A 70 -29.07 1.49 14.96
C HIS A 70 -27.99 0.59 14.36
N THR A 71 -27.33 -0.20 15.20
CA THR A 71 -26.27 -1.14 14.81
C THR A 71 -26.85 -2.52 14.56
N TYR A 72 -26.60 -3.07 13.38
CA TYR A 72 -26.93 -4.45 13.04
C TYR A 72 -25.68 -5.31 13.12
N THR A 73 -25.80 -6.51 13.70
CA THR A 73 -24.70 -7.47 13.85
C THR A 73 -25.02 -8.76 13.11
N ILE A 74 -24.11 -9.19 12.24
CA ILE A 74 -24.20 -10.44 11.48
C ILE A 74 -23.04 -11.32 11.90
N LYS A 75 -23.32 -12.55 12.34
CA LYS A 75 -22.31 -13.52 12.78
C LYS A 75 -21.78 -14.32 11.58
N GLY A 76 -20.46 -14.52 11.53
CA GLY A 76 -19.76 -15.35 10.54
C GLY A 76 -20.24 -15.16 9.09
N PRO A 77 -20.20 -13.94 8.53
CA PRO A 77 -20.72 -13.72 7.17
C PRO A 77 -19.92 -14.50 6.13
N SER A 78 -20.63 -15.04 5.13
CA SER A 78 -20.00 -15.58 3.92
C SER A 78 -19.36 -14.47 3.10
N LEU A 79 -18.45 -14.83 2.20
CA LEU A 79 -17.82 -13.87 1.29
C LEU A 79 -18.84 -13.07 0.48
N SER A 80 -19.85 -13.75 -0.10
CA SER A 80 -20.93 -13.08 -0.83
C SER A 80 -21.70 -12.11 0.05
N LYS A 81 -22.03 -12.52 1.28
CA LYS A 81 -22.76 -11.66 2.21
C LYS A 81 -21.95 -10.43 2.61
N PHE A 82 -20.64 -10.57 2.77
CA PHE A 82 -19.75 -9.44 3.01
C PHE A 82 -19.69 -8.49 1.81
N GLU A 83 -19.58 -9.00 0.59
CA GLU A 83 -19.58 -8.17 -0.62
C GLU A 83 -20.90 -7.40 -0.75
N ASP A 84 -22.04 -8.04 -0.49
CA ASP A 84 -23.36 -7.39 -0.48
C ASP A 84 -23.41 -6.26 0.57
N LEU A 85 -23.01 -6.56 1.82
CA LEU A 85 -23.02 -5.58 2.91
C LEU A 85 -22.08 -4.41 2.63
N HIS A 86 -20.91 -4.69 2.05
CA HIS A 86 -19.95 -3.66 1.68
C HIS A 86 -20.51 -2.78 0.56
N SER A 87 -21.25 -3.35 -0.39
CA SER A 87 -21.89 -2.57 -1.47
C SER A 87 -22.94 -1.59 -0.94
N MET A 88 -23.69 -1.97 0.11
CA MET A 88 -24.77 -1.16 0.68
C MET A 88 -24.32 -0.22 1.82
N HIS A 89 -23.32 -0.63 2.59
CA HIS A 89 -22.97 0.00 3.87
C HIS A 89 -21.46 0.22 4.05
N SER A 90 -20.70 0.41 2.96
CA SER A 90 -19.24 0.55 2.96
C SER A 90 -18.68 1.50 4.02
N LEU A 91 -19.35 2.63 4.28
CA LEU A 91 -18.89 3.68 5.21
C LEU A 91 -18.98 3.29 6.68
N THR A 92 -19.93 2.42 7.04
CA THR A 92 -20.21 2.06 8.45
C THR A 92 -19.99 0.58 8.74
N LEU A 93 -19.73 -0.23 7.71
CA LEU A 93 -19.46 -1.65 7.84
C LEU A 93 -18.09 -1.88 8.49
N ASN A 94 -18.11 -2.62 9.58
CA ASN A 94 -16.93 -3.04 10.33
C ASN A 94 -16.94 -4.56 10.48
N CYS A 95 -15.91 -5.21 9.95
CA CYS A 95 -15.79 -6.67 9.90
C CYS A 95 -14.42 -7.08 10.42
N PRO A 96 -14.21 -7.15 11.74
CA PRO A 96 -12.92 -7.51 12.31
C PRO A 96 -12.50 -8.93 11.89
N CYS A 97 -11.27 -9.06 11.39
CA CYS A 97 -10.69 -10.35 11.06
C CYS A 97 -10.37 -11.13 12.34
N SER A 98 -10.68 -12.42 12.38
CA SER A 98 -10.19 -13.31 13.43
C SER A 98 -8.68 -13.57 13.30
N ASN A 99 -8.16 -13.58 12.08
CA ASN A 99 -6.72 -13.57 11.83
C ASN A 99 -6.32 -12.29 11.10
N PHE A 100 -5.69 -11.37 11.84
CA PHE A 100 -5.32 -10.05 11.32
C PHE A 100 -3.99 -10.06 10.56
N SER A 101 -3.26 -11.18 10.49
CA SER A 101 -1.92 -11.22 9.91
C SER A 101 -1.72 -12.45 9.04
N MET A 102 -1.39 -12.26 7.77
CA MET A 102 -1.42 -13.32 6.77
C MET A 102 -0.15 -13.33 5.93
N SER A 103 0.56 -14.46 5.88
CA SER A 103 1.74 -14.59 5.01
C SER A 103 1.36 -14.40 3.55
N HIS A 104 2.20 -13.64 2.84
CA HIS A 104 2.04 -13.39 1.41
C HIS A 104 1.96 -14.69 0.60
N ALA A 105 2.73 -15.72 0.95
CA ALA A 105 2.73 -17.02 0.28
C ALA A 105 1.35 -17.71 0.22
N ARG A 106 0.41 -17.32 1.10
CA ARG A 106 -0.94 -17.91 1.15
C ARG A 106 -1.95 -17.20 0.24
N ILE A 107 -1.65 -15.98 -0.19
CA ILE A 107 -2.62 -15.09 -0.87
C ILE A 107 -2.07 -14.47 -2.16
N MET A 108 -0.77 -14.56 -2.39
CA MET A 108 -0.09 -14.01 -3.56
C MET A 108 0.90 -15.05 -4.10
N SER A 109 1.05 -15.06 -5.42
CA SER A 109 2.10 -15.80 -6.12
C SER A 109 2.79 -14.90 -7.13
N LEU A 110 4.08 -15.12 -7.32
CA LEU A 110 4.95 -14.33 -8.18
C LEU A 110 6.09 -15.21 -8.67
N TYR A 111 6.28 -15.26 -9.99
CA TYR A 111 7.36 -16.00 -10.64
C TYR A 111 7.88 -15.19 -11.85
N PRO A 112 9.20 -15.07 -12.03
CA PRO A 112 9.78 -14.42 -13.19
C PRO A 112 9.82 -15.36 -14.41
N ARG A 113 9.64 -14.81 -15.60
CA ARG A 113 10.05 -15.43 -16.87
C ARG A 113 11.30 -14.72 -17.37
N TYR A 114 12.41 -15.45 -17.48
CA TYR A 114 13.69 -14.89 -17.91
C TYR A 114 13.82 -14.83 -19.44
N HIS A 115 14.68 -13.92 -19.91
CA HIS A 115 15.06 -13.73 -21.30
C HIS A 115 15.70 -15.00 -21.85
N SER A 116 15.43 -15.32 -23.12
CA SER A 116 15.81 -16.58 -23.75
C SER A 116 17.31 -16.89 -23.65
N ILE A 117 18.16 -15.86 -23.70
CA ILE A 117 19.61 -15.96 -23.51
C ILE A 117 20.01 -16.74 -22.25
N CYS A 118 19.34 -16.54 -21.11
CA CYS A 118 19.68 -17.17 -19.82
C CYS A 118 19.43 -18.67 -19.78
N SER A 119 18.70 -19.20 -20.76
CA SER A 119 18.41 -20.64 -20.92
C SER A 119 18.96 -21.21 -22.22
N SER A 120 19.68 -20.39 -22.99
CA SER A 120 20.10 -20.74 -24.35
C SER A 120 21.33 -21.64 -24.38
N ASP A 121 21.56 -22.21 -25.55
CA ASP A 121 22.71 -23.04 -25.87
C ASP A 121 24.03 -22.25 -25.91
N TYR A 122 23.95 -20.92 -26.07
CA TYR A 122 25.10 -20.01 -26.02
C TYR A 122 25.78 -19.94 -24.65
N LEU A 123 25.17 -20.49 -23.60
CA LEU A 123 25.75 -20.54 -22.25
C LEU A 123 26.32 -21.92 -21.90
N LYS A 124 26.37 -22.85 -22.87
CA LYS A 124 26.84 -24.22 -22.66
C LYS A 124 28.30 -24.38 -23.01
N ASP A 125 28.97 -25.31 -22.33
CA ASP A 125 30.41 -25.54 -22.50
C ASP A 125 30.81 -25.86 -23.93
N TYR A 126 29.96 -26.55 -24.71
CA TYR A 126 30.27 -26.83 -26.11
C TYR A 126 30.28 -25.56 -26.97
N TRP A 127 29.44 -24.57 -26.69
CA TRP A 127 29.54 -23.26 -27.35
C TRP A 127 30.74 -22.49 -26.82
N LEU A 128 30.97 -22.50 -25.51
CA LEU A 128 32.13 -21.83 -24.91
C LEU A 128 33.47 -22.40 -25.40
N SER A 129 33.51 -23.66 -25.82
CA SER A 129 34.70 -24.31 -26.42
C SER A 129 35.13 -23.70 -27.75
N TYR A 130 34.25 -22.94 -28.40
CA TYR A 130 34.59 -22.08 -29.53
C TYR A 130 35.62 -21.02 -29.13
N PHE A 131 35.56 -20.54 -27.90
CA PHE A 131 36.36 -19.41 -27.42
C PHE A 131 37.46 -19.88 -26.46
N GLY A 132 38.69 -19.44 -26.71
CA GLY A 132 39.83 -19.76 -25.87
C GLY A 132 41.12 -19.74 -26.65
N ARG A 133 42.25 -19.89 -25.94
CA ARG A 133 43.53 -20.19 -26.60
C ARG A 133 43.33 -21.48 -27.34
N VAL A 134 43.18 -21.38 -28.65
CA VAL A 134 43.19 -22.55 -29.51
C VAL A 134 44.49 -23.27 -29.17
N GLU A 135 44.40 -24.49 -28.64
CA GLU A 135 45.55 -25.40 -28.55
C GLU A 135 45.90 -25.78 -29.98
N ILE A 136 46.55 -24.85 -30.67
CA ILE A 136 47.13 -25.03 -31.98
C ILE A 136 48.32 -25.95 -31.75
N ASN A 137 48.51 -26.94 -32.62
CA ASN A 137 49.65 -27.86 -32.59
C ASN A 137 51.02 -27.17 -32.84
N LEU A 138 51.09 -25.85 -32.65
CA LEU A 138 52.26 -24.99 -32.84
C LEU A 138 52.27 -23.97 -31.69
N ASP A 139 53.41 -23.85 -31.01
CA ASP A 139 53.63 -23.00 -29.82
C ASP A 139 53.46 -21.47 -30.03
N SER A 140 52.82 -20.99 -31.11
CA SER A 140 53.04 -19.60 -31.56
C SER A 140 51.93 -18.95 -32.43
N VAL A 141 50.66 -19.11 -32.08
CA VAL A 141 49.59 -18.28 -32.70
C VAL A 141 48.85 -17.53 -31.60
N ASP A 142 49.23 -16.27 -31.41
CA ASP A 142 48.56 -15.34 -30.51
C ASP A 142 47.58 -14.49 -31.32
N PHE A 143 46.28 -14.66 -31.06
CA PHE A 143 45.27 -13.72 -31.56
C PHE A 143 45.39 -12.39 -30.80
N LEU A 144 45.02 -11.30 -31.48
CA LEU A 144 44.87 -10.02 -30.80
C LEU A 144 43.92 -10.14 -29.62
N THR A 145 44.19 -9.41 -28.56
CA THR A 145 43.30 -9.36 -27.39
C THR A 145 41.91 -8.81 -27.73
N THR A 146 41.82 -8.04 -28.82
CA THR A 146 40.56 -7.49 -29.35
C THR A 146 39.81 -8.44 -30.27
N ASP A 147 40.40 -9.59 -30.64
CA ASP A 147 39.75 -10.57 -31.48
C ASP A 147 38.61 -11.28 -30.72
N PHE A 148 37.50 -11.55 -31.40
CA PHE A 148 36.36 -12.19 -30.77
C PHE A 148 36.66 -13.63 -30.34
N ARG A 149 37.59 -14.34 -31.00
CA ARG A 149 38.04 -15.68 -30.58
C ARG A 149 38.70 -15.66 -29.20
N THR A 150 39.34 -14.55 -28.85
CA THR A 150 39.96 -14.32 -27.54
C THR A 150 38.94 -13.84 -26.51
N SER A 151 38.12 -12.87 -26.87
CA SER A 151 37.23 -12.15 -25.92
C SER A 151 35.85 -12.77 -25.74
N GLY A 152 35.37 -13.58 -26.68
CA GLY A 152 34.01 -14.11 -26.64
C GLY A 152 33.76 -15.10 -25.51
N GLN A 153 34.78 -15.79 -24.99
CA GLN A 153 34.61 -16.67 -23.83
C GLN A 153 34.17 -15.85 -22.61
N SER A 154 34.85 -14.73 -22.37
CA SER A 154 34.53 -13.81 -21.29
C SER A 154 33.14 -13.21 -21.48
N PHE A 155 32.76 -12.88 -22.72
CA PHE A 155 31.43 -12.36 -23.05
C PHE A 155 30.30 -13.31 -22.59
N PHE A 156 30.32 -14.58 -23.01
CA PHE A 156 29.26 -15.54 -22.66
C PHE A 156 29.34 -16.03 -21.21
N LYS A 157 30.55 -16.21 -20.66
CA LYS A 157 30.72 -16.52 -19.24
C LYS A 157 30.12 -15.42 -18.37
N LEU A 158 30.31 -14.16 -18.74
CA LEU A 158 29.75 -13.04 -18.01
C LEU A 158 28.22 -13.02 -18.07
N ILE A 159 27.62 -13.27 -19.25
CA ILE A 159 26.16 -13.46 -19.35
C ILE A 159 25.69 -14.57 -18.42
N THR A 160 26.40 -15.70 -18.39
CA THR A 160 26.08 -16.84 -17.50
C THR A 160 26.07 -16.40 -16.03
N ILE A 161 27.13 -15.73 -15.59
CA ILE A 161 27.26 -15.23 -14.22
C ILE A 161 26.11 -14.26 -13.89
N LEU A 162 25.81 -13.32 -14.78
CA LEU A 162 24.75 -12.33 -14.54
C LEU A 162 23.36 -12.97 -14.52
N CYS A 163 23.06 -13.93 -15.40
CA CYS A 163 21.81 -14.68 -15.39
C CYS A 163 21.64 -15.50 -14.10
N VAL A 164 22.69 -16.20 -13.66
CA VAL A 164 22.68 -16.97 -12.40
C VAL A 164 22.48 -16.04 -11.21
N THR A 165 23.25 -14.94 -11.16
CA THR A 165 23.16 -13.97 -10.06
C THR A 165 21.79 -13.29 -10.01
N ALA A 166 21.20 -12.95 -11.17
CA ALA A 166 19.86 -12.41 -11.25
C ALA A 166 18.81 -13.41 -10.74
N ASN A 167 18.93 -14.69 -11.13
CA ASN A 167 18.05 -15.75 -10.64
C ASN A 167 18.14 -15.93 -9.13
N GLU A 168 19.36 -16.08 -8.59
CA GLU A 168 19.58 -16.21 -7.15
C GLU A 168 19.08 -15.00 -6.36
N THR A 169 19.27 -13.79 -6.90
CA THR A 169 18.77 -12.55 -6.29
C THR A 169 17.26 -12.58 -6.18
N VAL A 170 16.55 -12.95 -7.25
CA VAL A 170 15.09 -13.03 -7.25
C VAL A 170 14.60 -14.14 -6.33
N GLU A 171 15.20 -15.33 -6.36
CA GLU A 171 14.82 -16.44 -5.49
C GLU A 171 15.00 -16.09 -4.00
N ASN A 172 16.11 -15.44 -3.65
CA ASN A 172 16.34 -14.99 -2.28
C ASN A 172 15.36 -13.89 -1.87
N ALA A 173 15.08 -12.92 -2.74
CA ALA A 173 14.06 -11.91 -2.50
C ALA A 173 12.66 -12.54 -2.34
N LEU A 174 12.30 -13.52 -3.16
CA LEU A 174 11.02 -14.23 -3.10
C LEU A 174 10.86 -14.98 -1.78
N LYS A 175 11.91 -15.60 -1.23
CA LYS A 175 11.87 -16.24 0.10
C LYS A 175 11.47 -15.25 1.18
N VAL A 176 12.06 -14.04 1.17
CA VAL A 176 11.72 -12.96 2.10
C VAL A 176 10.31 -12.42 1.84
N PHE A 177 9.94 -12.19 0.58
CA PHE A 177 8.61 -11.71 0.24
C PHE A 177 7.51 -12.65 0.69
N ARG A 178 7.72 -13.97 0.55
CA ARG A 178 6.77 -15.02 0.97
C ARG A 178 6.60 -15.09 2.49
N SER A 179 7.65 -14.81 3.26
CA SER A 179 7.59 -14.77 4.73
C SER A 179 6.94 -13.51 5.28
N ASN A 180 7.00 -12.40 4.53
CA ASN A 180 6.30 -11.16 4.87
C ASN A 180 4.79 -11.35 4.99
N ARG A 181 4.15 -10.46 5.76
CA ARG A 181 2.72 -10.58 6.12
C ARG A 181 1.93 -9.35 5.73
N LEU A 182 0.73 -9.60 5.20
CA LEU A 182 -0.33 -8.62 5.07
C LEU A 182 -1.08 -8.53 6.40
N VAL A 183 -1.11 -7.33 6.98
CA VAL A 183 -1.78 -7.06 8.26
C VAL A 183 -3.06 -6.27 8.01
N THR A 184 -4.21 -6.82 8.42
CA THR A 184 -5.54 -6.22 8.23
C THR A 184 -6.38 -6.45 9.48
N MET A 185 -6.73 -5.38 10.20
CA MET A 185 -7.61 -5.50 11.38
C MET A 185 -9.05 -5.82 10.98
N ASN A 186 -9.49 -5.24 9.86
CA ASN A 186 -10.81 -5.46 9.27
C ASN A 186 -10.68 -6.10 7.90
N ALA A 187 -11.69 -6.86 7.51
CA ALA A 187 -11.79 -7.47 6.19
C ALA A 187 -11.73 -6.38 5.11
N LEU A 188 -10.74 -6.47 4.23
CA LEU A 188 -10.62 -5.60 3.07
C LEU A 188 -11.70 -5.94 2.05
N SER A 189 -12.22 -4.92 1.38
CA SER A 189 -13.02 -5.12 0.17
C SER A 189 -12.15 -5.69 -0.95
N ARG A 190 -12.78 -6.24 -1.99
CA ARG A 190 -12.07 -6.79 -3.15
C ARG A 190 -11.15 -5.74 -3.81
N SER A 191 -11.62 -4.51 -3.94
CA SER A 191 -10.84 -3.41 -4.52
C SER A 191 -9.67 -3.02 -3.63
N GLN A 192 -9.89 -2.89 -2.32
CA GLN A 192 -8.83 -2.59 -1.34
C GLN A 192 -7.76 -3.69 -1.31
N PHE A 193 -8.17 -4.95 -1.30
CA PHE A 193 -7.25 -6.09 -1.37
C PHE A 193 -6.43 -6.06 -2.67
N HIS A 194 -7.08 -5.80 -3.81
CA HIS A 194 -6.37 -5.72 -5.09
C HIS A 194 -5.35 -4.58 -5.09
N ILE A 195 -5.71 -3.39 -4.62
CA ILE A 195 -4.79 -2.24 -4.48
C ILE A 195 -3.60 -2.60 -3.57
N GLU A 196 -3.87 -3.17 -2.40
CA GLU A 196 -2.83 -3.51 -1.41
C GLU A 196 -1.89 -4.62 -1.88
N THR A 197 -2.40 -5.60 -2.64
CA THR A 197 -1.58 -6.69 -3.19
C THR A 197 -0.77 -6.23 -4.39
N THR A 198 -1.38 -5.52 -5.34
CA THR A 198 -0.68 -4.94 -6.50
C THR A 198 0.42 -3.98 -6.08
N ARG A 199 0.17 -3.11 -5.09
CA ARG A 199 1.19 -2.20 -4.54
C ARG A 199 2.39 -2.97 -3.97
N ARG A 200 2.15 -4.05 -3.23
CA ARG A 200 3.22 -4.88 -2.64
C ARG A 200 4.00 -5.65 -3.70
N LEU A 201 3.32 -6.21 -4.70
CA LEU A 201 3.98 -6.91 -5.82
C LEU A 201 4.87 -5.95 -6.60
N LYS A 202 4.38 -4.75 -6.92
CA LYS A 202 5.16 -3.71 -7.59
C LYS A 202 6.36 -3.27 -6.77
N GLN A 203 6.15 -2.98 -5.48
CA GLN A 203 7.23 -2.62 -4.56
C GLN A 203 8.30 -3.70 -4.49
N PHE A 204 7.91 -4.98 -4.43
CA PHE A 204 8.85 -6.10 -4.47
C PHE A 204 9.69 -6.10 -5.76
N GLN A 205 9.06 -5.95 -6.92
CA GLN A 205 9.75 -5.93 -8.22
C GLN A 205 10.76 -4.79 -8.30
N GLU A 206 10.31 -3.56 -7.98
CA GLU A 206 11.14 -2.35 -8.03
C GLU A 206 12.32 -2.42 -7.07
N GLN A 207 12.10 -2.86 -5.82
CA GLN A 207 13.17 -2.95 -4.82
C GLN A 207 14.18 -4.05 -5.16
N THR A 208 13.72 -5.20 -5.68
CA THR A 208 14.61 -6.30 -6.06
C THR A 208 15.51 -5.87 -7.22
N ILE A 209 14.96 -5.22 -8.24
CA ILE A 209 15.72 -4.66 -9.37
C ILE A 209 16.70 -3.59 -8.87
N ALA A 210 16.23 -2.61 -8.10
CA ALA A 210 17.07 -1.51 -7.63
C ALA A 210 18.24 -2.00 -6.75
N SER A 211 18.00 -2.97 -5.87
CA SER A 211 19.06 -3.55 -5.02
C SER A 211 20.12 -4.27 -5.83
N PHE A 212 19.72 -5.01 -6.88
CA PHE A 212 20.65 -5.70 -7.77
C PHE A 212 21.51 -4.72 -8.56
N LEU A 213 20.87 -3.71 -9.18
CA LEU A 213 21.58 -2.71 -9.97
C LEU A 213 22.53 -1.88 -9.11
N GLY A 214 22.11 -1.51 -7.89
CA GLY A 214 22.98 -0.79 -6.97
C GLY A 214 24.26 -1.57 -6.61
N LEU A 215 24.18 -2.89 -6.44
CA LEU A 215 25.35 -3.72 -6.18
C LEU A 215 26.29 -3.79 -7.39
N ILE A 216 25.74 -4.01 -8.59
CA ILE A 216 26.55 -4.14 -9.80
C ILE A 216 27.20 -2.79 -10.15
N GLU A 217 26.48 -1.68 -9.97
CA GLU A 217 27.04 -0.35 -10.20
C GLU A 217 28.16 -0.02 -9.21
N LEU A 218 28.03 -0.43 -7.95
CA LEU A 218 29.11 -0.33 -6.96
C LEU A 218 30.36 -1.12 -7.41
N ILE A 219 30.18 -2.33 -7.93
CA ILE A 219 31.29 -3.16 -8.44
C ILE A 219 31.95 -2.46 -9.63
N ARG A 220 31.17 -2.01 -10.63
CA ARG A 220 31.67 -1.32 -11.82
C ARG A 220 32.42 -0.04 -11.45
N SER A 221 31.83 0.81 -10.61
CA SER A 221 32.45 2.04 -10.12
C SER A 221 33.73 1.78 -9.35
N SER A 222 33.78 0.71 -8.54
CA SER A 222 35.00 0.30 -7.82
C SER A 222 36.11 -0.14 -8.77
N ILE A 223 35.79 -0.97 -9.78
CA ILE A 223 36.75 -1.41 -10.81
C ILE A 223 37.34 -0.20 -11.54
N GLN A 224 36.49 0.72 -11.96
CA GLN A 224 36.88 1.90 -12.73
C GLN A 224 37.72 2.89 -11.90
N THR A 225 37.28 3.22 -10.69
CA THR A 225 37.97 4.18 -9.81
C THR A 225 39.37 3.69 -9.43
N ASN A 226 39.53 2.37 -9.27
CA ASN A 226 40.82 1.76 -8.95
C ASN A 226 41.66 1.39 -10.19
N GLN A 227 41.14 1.62 -11.41
CA GLN A 227 41.81 1.28 -12.67
C GLN A 227 42.34 -0.16 -12.71
N LEU A 228 41.52 -1.12 -12.24
CA LEU A 228 41.96 -2.52 -12.13
C LEU A 228 42.26 -3.12 -13.50
N ALA A 229 43.44 -3.70 -13.67
CA ALA A 229 43.82 -4.35 -14.93
C ALA A 229 42.95 -5.59 -15.21
N GLU A 230 42.42 -5.70 -16.43
CA GLU A 230 41.73 -6.92 -16.88
C GLU A 230 42.72 -7.93 -17.48
N GLU A 231 42.47 -9.22 -17.27
CA GLU A 231 43.29 -10.33 -17.79
C GLU A 231 43.44 -10.30 -19.32
N THR A 232 42.42 -9.82 -20.02
CA THR A 232 42.37 -9.68 -21.49
C THR A 232 43.11 -8.45 -21.99
N TRP A 233 43.67 -7.60 -21.11
CA TRP A 233 44.41 -6.39 -21.46
C TRP A 233 43.64 -5.40 -22.36
N THR A 234 42.31 -5.38 -22.23
CA THR A 234 41.39 -4.51 -23.00
C THR A 234 41.37 -3.08 -22.47
N ASN A 235 41.57 -2.88 -21.15
CA ASN A 235 41.64 -1.56 -20.53
C ASN A 235 43.07 -1.02 -20.37
N VAL A 236 44.04 -1.91 -20.14
CA VAL A 236 45.44 -1.58 -19.90
C VAL A 236 46.30 -2.62 -20.62
N GLY A 237 47.48 -2.23 -21.11
CA GLY A 237 48.42 -3.14 -21.76
C GLY A 237 49.86 -2.90 -21.33
N PRO A 238 50.73 -3.92 -21.44
CA PRO A 238 52.15 -3.74 -21.19
C PRO A 238 52.78 -2.86 -22.27
N LEU A 239 53.62 -1.93 -21.85
CA LEU A 239 54.45 -1.09 -22.70
C LEU A 239 55.90 -1.28 -22.27
N SER A 240 56.72 -1.76 -23.20
CA SER A 240 58.16 -1.88 -23.02
C SER A 240 58.84 -0.61 -23.54
N ILE A 241 59.51 0.13 -22.67
CA ILE A 241 60.23 1.36 -23.02
C ILE A 241 61.72 1.09 -22.84
N TYR A 242 62.47 1.15 -23.94
CA TYR A 242 63.92 1.08 -23.91
C TYR A 242 64.50 2.46 -23.59
N ASN A 243 65.31 2.54 -22.54
CA ASN A 243 66.03 3.76 -22.19
C ASN A 243 67.42 3.72 -22.85
N ASN A 244 67.62 4.57 -23.85
CA ASN A 244 68.87 4.65 -24.62
C ASN A 244 70.10 5.05 -23.75
N GLU A 245 69.90 5.83 -22.69
CA GLU A 245 70.99 6.32 -21.82
C GLU A 245 71.48 5.24 -20.85
N THR A 246 70.57 4.42 -20.34
CA THR A 246 70.89 3.36 -19.37
C THR A 246 71.02 1.97 -20.00
N SER A 247 70.67 1.82 -21.28
CA SER A 247 70.57 0.54 -21.99
C SER A 247 69.70 -0.49 -21.27
N LYS A 248 68.63 -0.03 -20.61
CA LYS A 248 67.70 -0.87 -19.84
C LYS A 248 66.29 -0.78 -20.38
N TRP A 249 65.58 -1.91 -20.33
CA TRP A 249 64.14 -1.97 -20.56
C TRP A 249 63.40 -1.63 -19.27
N SER A 250 62.36 -0.81 -19.39
CA SER A 250 61.38 -0.59 -18.34
C SER A 250 60.01 -1.06 -18.81
N PHE A 251 59.32 -1.80 -17.96
CA PHE A 251 57.96 -2.25 -18.20
C PHE A 251 57.00 -1.32 -17.47
N ARG A 252 56.01 -0.80 -18.19
CA ARG A 252 54.93 0.01 -17.63
C ARG A 252 53.60 -0.50 -18.15
N PHE A 253 52.56 -0.30 -17.36
CA PHE A 253 51.20 -0.48 -17.83
C PHE A 253 50.69 0.84 -18.36
N ARG A 254 50.16 0.83 -19.59
CA ARG A 254 49.54 2.00 -20.22
C ARG A 254 48.06 1.69 -20.50
N PRO A 255 47.14 2.61 -20.15
CA PRO A 255 45.74 2.50 -20.57
C PRO A 255 45.64 2.35 -22.09
N ARG A 256 44.68 1.52 -22.54
CA ARG A 256 44.44 1.31 -23.97
C ARG A 256 43.67 2.49 -24.56
N ASP A 257 44.06 2.85 -25.78
CA ASP A 257 43.43 3.89 -26.59
C ASP A 257 42.63 3.23 -27.73
N PHE A 258 41.39 3.67 -27.93
CA PHE A 258 40.47 3.22 -28.98
C PHE A 258 40.43 4.29 -30.07
N TYR A 259 40.71 3.91 -31.33
CA TYR A 259 40.73 4.72 -32.57
C TYR A 259 41.30 6.16 -32.46
N THR A 260 42.36 6.47 -33.21
CA THR A 260 42.90 7.85 -33.35
C THR A 260 43.30 8.58 -32.06
N ASN A 261 43.54 7.87 -30.94
CA ASN A 261 43.82 8.43 -29.60
C ASN A 261 42.73 9.36 -29.04
N SER A 262 41.52 9.37 -29.61
CA SER A 262 40.44 10.25 -29.15
C SER A 262 39.65 9.68 -27.98
N CYS A 263 39.77 8.37 -27.71
CA CYS A 263 39.13 7.72 -26.58
C CYS A 263 40.12 6.81 -25.87
N SER A 264 40.32 7.02 -24.56
CA SER A 264 41.25 6.25 -23.73
C SER A 264 40.54 5.70 -22.51
N CYS A 265 40.84 4.45 -22.13
CA CYS A 265 40.34 3.85 -20.89
C CYS A 265 40.84 4.54 -19.62
N ALA A 266 41.81 5.44 -19.73
CA ALA A 266 42.22 6.32 -18.64
C ALA A 266 41.20 7.45 -18.36
N VAL A 267 40.41 7.81 -19.38
CA VAL A 267 39.59 9.03 -19.39
C VAL A 267 38.10 8.71 -19.45
N SER A 268 37.69 7.65 -20.15
CA SER A 268 36.29 7.26 -20.32
C SER A 268 36.15 5.74 -20.39
N ASP A 269 35.13 5.22 -19.71
CA ASP A 269 34.70 3.81 -19.78
C ASP A 269 33.77 3.54 -20.97
N GLN A 270 33.23 4.60 -21.58
CA GLN A 270 32.37 4.56 -22.77
C GLN A 270 33.17 4.34 -24.07
N CYS A 271 34.49 4.21 -23.98
CA CYS A 271 35.32 3.91 -25.13
C CYS A 271 34.98 2.52 -25.65
N THR A 272 34.47 2.49 -26.88
CA THR A 272 34.05 1.25 -27.53
C THR A 272 34.60 1.14 -28.94
N ARG A 273 34.68 -0.09 -29.42
CA ARG A 273 34.92 -0.41 -30.82
C ARG A 273 34.10 -1.64 -31.25
N PRO A 274 33.84 -1.81 -32.56
CA PRO A 274 33.26 -3.04 -33.06
C PRO A 274 34.15 -4.24 -32.73
N VAL A 275 33.52 -5.33 -32.30
CA VAL A 275 34.15 -6.64 -32.12
C VAL A 275 34.15 -7.39 -33.44
N GLY A 276 35.17 -8.22 -33.65
CA GLY A 276 35.29 -8.98 -34.88
C GLY A 276 36.48 -9.90 -34.94
N PHE A 277 36.73 -10.39 -36.15
CA PHE A 277 37.84 -11.27 -36.47
C PHE A 277 38.93 -10.48 -37.20
N TYR A 278 40.17 -10.65 -36.73
CA TYR A 278 41.36 -9.97 -37.25
C TYR A 278 42.28 -10.96 -37.95
N LEU A 279 43.09 -10.43 -38.88
CA LEU A 279 44.24 -11.16 -39.42
C LEU A 279 45.33 -11.28 -38.35
N GLN A 280 46.03 -12.40 -38.34
CA GLN A 280 47.08 -12.73 -37.37
C GLN A 280 48.25 -11.73 -37.41
N GLU A 281 48.58 -11.21 -38.59
CA GLU A 281 49.76 -10.34 -38.78
C GLU A 281 49.53 -8.87 -38.41
N THR A 282 48.29 -8.47 -38.08
CA THR A 282 47.97 -7.08 -37.73
C THR A 282 48.10 -6.81 -36.23
N ASP A 283 49.31 -6.61 -35.71
CA ASP A 283 49.51 -6.06 -34.34
C ASP A 283 49.25 -4.53 -34.32
N ASN A 284 48.08 -4.12 -34.80
CA ASN A 284 47.68 -2.73 -34.74
C ASN A 284 46.23 -2.59 -34.31
N MET A 285 46.04 -2.38 -33.02
CA MET A 285 44.74 -2.07 -32.41
C MET A 285 44.07 -0.81 -33.00
N LEU A 286 44.74 -0.01 -33.85
CA LEU A 286 44.12 1.13 -34.54
C LEU A 286 43.32 0.73 -35.79
N VAL A 287 43.45 -0.51 -36.26
CA VAL A 287 42.76 -1.00 -37.47
C VAL A 287 41.43 -1.66 -37.08
N PRO A 288 40.32 -1.43 -37.80
CA PRO A 288 39.06 -2.14 -37.58
C PRO A 288 39.19 -3.65 -37.90
N PRO A 289 38.32 -4.51 -37.33
CA PRO A 289 38.33 -5.94 -37.65
C PRO A 289 37.97 -6.19 -39.12
N ASN A 290 38.50 -7.26 -39.70
CA ASN A 290 38.21 -7.67 -41.08
C ASN A 290 36.76 -8.16 -41.23
N ILE A 291 36.25 -8.84 -40.20
CA ILE A 291 34.87 -9.29 -40.13
C ILE A 291 34.27 -8.73 -38.83
N ILE A 292 33.31 -7.82 -38.94
CA ILE A 292 32.60 -7.25 -37.80
C ILE A 292 31.47 -8.19 -37.38
N VAL A 293 31.29 -8.38 -36.08
CA VAL A 293 30.10 -9.04 -35.52
C VAL A 293 29.05 -7.96 -35.20
N PRO A 294 27.91 -7.92 -35.92
CA PRO A 294 26.81 -7.00 -35.63
C PRO A 294 26.42 -6.98 -34.16
N GLY A 295 26.23 -5.78 -33.62
CA GLY A 295 25.76 -5.55 -32.26
C GLY A 295 26.79 -5.73 -31.16
N LEU A 296 27.93 -6.36 -31.42
CA LEU A 296 28.96 -6.57 -30.42
C LEU A 296 30.01 -5.47 -30.41
N VAL A 297 30.31 -4.98 -29.22
CA VAL A 297 31.34 -3.98 -28.97
C VAL A 297 32.31 -4.43 -27.89
N LEU A 298 33.56 -4.01 -28.04
CA LEU A 298 34.60 -4.15 -27.05
C LEU A 298 34.73 -2.80 -26.37
N GLY A 299 34.56 -2.79 -25.05
CA GLY A 299 34.80 -1.66 -24.19
C GLY A 299 36.11 -1.78 -23.42
N CYS A 300 36.35 -0.86 -22.50
CA CYS A 300 37.50 -0.93 -21.60
C CYS A 300 37.46 -2.21 -20.73
N TYR A 301 36.31 -2.48 -20.13
CA TYR A 301 36.11 -3.65 -19.26
C TYR A 301 35.16 -4.66 -19.91
N ALA A 302 35.26 -5.95 -19.56
CA ALA A 302 34.34 -6.99 -20.01
C ALA A 302 32.88 -6.68 -19.68
N MET A 303 32.61 -6.10 -18.51
CA MET A 303 31.27 -5.64 -18.13
C MET A 303 30.73 -4.59 -19.09
N ASP A 304 31.53 -3.58 -19.44
CA ASP A 304 31.09 -2.51 -20.34
C ASP A 304 30.97 -3.02 -21.77
N SER A 305 31.90 -3.88 -22.21
CA SER A 305 31.81 -4.60 -23.48
C SER A 305 30.49 -5.34 -23.62
N LEU A 306 30.09 -6.07 -22.56
CA LEU A 306 28.84 -6.80 -22.53
C LEU A 306 27.63 -5.87 -22.53
N LEU A 307 27.56 -4.94 -21.57
CA LEU A 307 26.37 -4.11 -21.35
C LEU A 307 26.09 -3.15 -22.53
N LEU A 308 27.12 -2.66 -23.21
CA LEU A 308 26.99 -1.80 -24.39
C LEU A 308 26.70 -2.58 -25.67
N SER A 309 26.90 -3.90 -25.67
CA SER A 309 26.56 -4.76 -26.81
C SER A 309 25.05 -5.05 -26.88
N THR A 310 24.60 -5.53 -28.04
CA THR A 310 23.26 -6.07 -28.27
C THR A 310 23.34 -7.57 -28.57
N LEU A 311 22.21 -8.27 -28.55
CA LEU A 311 22.15 -9.69 -28.92
C LEU A 311 21.72 -9.92 -30.38
N GLU A 312 21.74 -8.88 -31.22
CA GLU A 312 21.09 -8.91 -32.54
C GLU A 312 21.63 -10.03 -33.44
N CYS A 313 22.94 -10.28 -33.40
CA CYS A 313 23.57 -11.35 -34.16
C CYS A 313 23.03 -12.74 -33.79
N PHE A 314 22.65 -12.94 -32.52
CA PHE A 314 22.20 -14.24 -32.02
C PHE A 314 20.74 -14.55 -32.36
N TYR A 315 20.01 -13.59 -32.91
CA TYR A 315 18.67 -13.81 -33.47
C TYR A 315 18.70 -14.16 -34.97
N GLU A 316 19.84 -13.95 -35.66
CA GLU A 316 19.94 -14.15 -37.11
C GLU A 316 20.85 -15.32 -37.48
N LYS A 317 20.28 -16.33 -38.17
CA LYS A 317 21.03 -17.51 -38.63
C LYS A 317 22.25 -17.19 -39.49
N LYS A 318 22.18 -16.15 -40.32
CA LYS A 318 23.32 -15.69 -41.14
C LYS A 318 24.45 -15.15 -40.28
N CYS A 319 24.13 -14.42 -39.21
CA CYS A 319 25.14 -13.86 -38.32
C CYS A 319 25.77 -14.94 -37.43
N ILE A 320 24.98 -15.91 -36.97
CA ILE A 320 25.52 -17.10 -36.28
C ILE A 320 26.48 -17.87 -37.19
N LYS A 321 26.14 -18.03 -38.47
CA LYS A 321 27.05 -18.63 -39.45
C LYS A 321 28.34 -17.82 -39.61
N LEU A 322 28.26 -16.48 -39.62
CA LEU A 322 29.44 -15.62 -39.63
C LEU A 322 30.34 -15.86 -38.41
N LEU A 323 29.76 -16.09 -37.22
CA LEU A 323 30.54 -16.48 -36.04
C LEU A 323 31.23 -17.83 -36.27
N VAL A 324 30.49 -18.87 -36.65
CA VAL A 324 31.05 -20.21 -36.89
C VAL A 324 32.17 -20.20 -37.94
N ASP A 325 31.97 -19.48 -39.05
CA ASP A 325 32.97 -19.35 -40.11
C ASP A 325 34.17 -18.51 -39.64
N GLY A 326 33.95 -17.50 -38.79
CA GLY A 326 34.98 -16.65 -38.19
C GLY A 326 35.96 -17.39 -37.27
N TYR A 327 35.57 -18.51 -36.67
CA TYR A 327 36.48 -19.38 -35.93
C TYR A 327 37.71 -19.82 -36.75
N TYR A 328 37.47 -20.14 -38.02
CA TYR A 328 38.49 -20.64 -38.95
C TYR A 328 39.16 -19.51 -39.74
N PHE A 329 38.74 -18.25 -39.57
CA PHE A 329 39.24 -17.13 -40.35
C PHE A 329 40.75 -16.93 -40.14
N ASP A 330 41.53 -16.96 -41.23
CA ASP A 330 43.00 -16.76 -41.20
C ASP A 330 43.80 -17.85 -40.46
N VAL A 331 43.15 -18.95 -40.04
CA VAL A 331 43.77 -20.04 -39.27
C VAL A 331 43.22 -21.42 -39.63
N VAL A 332 42.76 -21.58 -40.88
CA VAL A 332 42.24 -22.87 -41.40
C VAL A 332 43.31 -23.95 -41.19
N ASP A 333 42.89 -25.13 -40.73
CA ASP A 333 43.73 -26.30 -40.39
C ASP A 333 44.69 -26.13 -39.19
N LEU A 334 44.74 -24.95 -38.56
CA LEU A 334 45.53 -24.72 -37.34
C LEU A 334 44.71 -24.92 -36.06
N VAL A 335 43.39 -24.74 -36.16
CA VAL A 335 42.45 -24.82 -35.03
C VAL A 335 41.80 -26.20 -34.91
N ARG A 336 41.44 -26.60 -33.68
CA ARG A 336 40.70 -27.85 -33.47
C ARG A 336 39.29 -27.73 -34.06
N PRO A 337 38.74 -28.78 -34.68
CA PRO A 337 37.36 -28.75 -35.16
C PRO A 337 36.38 -28.42 -34.03
N LEU A 338 35.43 -27.54 -34.32
CA LEU A 338 34.34 -27.22 -33.39
C LEU A 338 33.46 -28.44 -33.11
N ASP A 339 32.90 -28.50 -31.90
CA ASP A 339 31.85 -29.46 -31.56
C ASP A 339 30.66 -29.28 -32.53
N ILE A 340 30.15 -30.40 -33.06
CA ILE A 340 29.03 -30.39 -34.03
C ILE A 340 27.80 -29.63 -33.50
N ARG A 341 27.58 -29.63 -32.18
CA ARG A 341 26.48 -28.90 -31.53
C ARG A 341 26.69 -27.38 -31.58
N ALA A 342 27.93 -26.91 -31.49
CA ALA A 342 28.25 -25.49 -31.63
C ALA A 342 28.06 -25.03 -33.09
N VAL A 343 28.40 -25.88 -34.06
CA VAL A 343 28.18 -25.61 -35.50
C VAL A 343 26.70 -25.54 -35.85
N GLN A 344 25.87 -26.35 -35.19
CA GLN A 344 24.42 -26.44 -35.41
C GLN A 344 23.60 -25.61 -34.42
N ILE A 345 24.21 -24.63 -33.74
CA ILE A 345 23.50 -23.82 -32.75
C ILE A 345 22.35 -23.04 -33.41
N GLU A 346 21.19 -23.06 -32.75
CA GLU A 346 20.00 -22.39 -33.25
C GLU A 346 19.91 -20.94 -32.72
N PRO A 347 19.28 -20.02 -33.49
CA PRO A 347 19.07 -18.66 -33.04
C PRO A 347 18.25 -18.56 -31.76
N LEU A 348 18.46 -17.48 -31.01
CA LEU A 348 17.60 -17.09 -29.91
C LEU A 348 16.16 -16.93 -30.38
N ARG A 349 15.22 -17.36 -29.53
CA ARG A 349 13.79 -17.17 -29.79
C ARG A 349 13.38 -15.76 -29.40
N ASN A 350 12.69 -15.08 -30.31
CA ASN A 350 12.12 -13.75 -30.09
C ASN A 350 10.61 -13.79 -29.76
N GLU A 351 9.96 -14.95 -29.87
CA GLU A 351 8.52 -15.08 -29.67
C GLU A 351 8.13 -14.75 -28.22
N GLY A 352 7.32 -13.70 -28.07
CA GLY A 352 6.89 -13.21 -26.76
C GLY A 352 7.98 -12.49 -25.97
N SER A 353 9.13 -12.14 -26.57
CA SER A 353 10.07 -11.21 -25.94
C SER A 353 9.49 -9.79 -25.92
N ARG A 354 9.70 -9.05 -24.84
CA ARG A 354 9.41 -7.59 -24.81
C ARG A 354 10.59 -6.75 -25.27
N PHE A 355 11.76 -7.37 -25.44
CA PHE A 355 12.99 -6.72 -25.90
C PHE A 355 13.20 -7.02 -27.38
N TYR A 356 13.57 -5.99 -28.15
CA TYR A 356 13.91 -6.17 -29.55
C TYR A 356 15.31 -6.77 -29.69
N PRO A 357 15.63 -7.45 -30.81
CA PRO A 357 16.97 -8.02 -31.03
C PRO A 357 18.13 -7.02 -30.86
N ASN A 358 17.92 -5.77 -31.24
CA ASN A 358 18.90 -4.68 -31.12
C ASN A 358 18.85 -3.93 -29.79
N THR A 359 18.04 -4.37 -28.82
CA THR A 359 18.07 -3.85 -27.46
C THR A 359 19.44 -4.12 -26.83
N THR A 360 19.98 -3.13 -26.12
CA THR A 360 21.25 -3.29 -25.41
C THR A 360 21.12 -4.33 -24.30
N ILE A 361 22.20 -5.08 -24.07
CA ILE A 361 22.23 -6.04 -22.96
C ILE A 361 22.08 -5.28 -21.63
N ASN A 362 22.53 -4.03 -21.53
CA ASN A 362 22.26 -3.18 -20.37
C ASN A 362 20.76 -3.00 -20.09
N GLU A 363 19.92 -2.78 -21.10
CA GLU A 363 18.47 -2.63 -20.91
C GLU A 363 17.82 -3.93 -20.42
N ILE A 364 18.26 -5.08 -20.96
CA ILE A 364 17.79 -6.41 -20.54
C ILE A 364 18.26 -6.71 -19.10
N PHE A 365 19.54 -6.48 -18.82
CA PHE A 365 20.20 -6.62 -17.53
C PHE A 365 19.58 -5.71 -16.46
N SER A 366 19.22 -4.47 -16.83
CA SER A 366 18.53 -3.49 -15.98
C SER A 366 17.16 -3.96 -15.51
N GLN A 367 16.70 -5.09 -16.03
CA GLN A 367 15.46 -5.76 -15.67
C GLN A 367 15.71 -7.16 -15.12
N LEU A 368 16.91 -7.45 -14.60
CA LEU A 368 17.31 -8.78 -14.12
C LEU A 368 17.21 -9.88 -15.19
N PHE A 369 17.31 -9.52 -16.47
CA PHE A 369 16.96 -10.40 -17.59
C PHE A 369 15.53 -10.95 -17.52
N ILE A 370 14.59 -10.25 -16.88
CA ILE A 370 13.20 -10.69 -16.76
C ILE A 370 12.37 -10.10 -17.90
N GLU A 371 11.75 -10.99 -18.67
CA GLU A 371 10.73 -10.65 -19.66
C GLU A 371 9.44 -10.23 -18.96
N ASP A 372 8.90 -11.10 -18.11
CA ASP A 372 7.62 -10.89 -17.45
C ASP A 372 7.61 -11.36 -16.00
N TRP A 373 6.83 -10.67 -15.19
CA TRP A 373 6.46 -11.11 -13.86
C TRP A 373 5.08 -11.74 -13.86
N ILE A 374 5.02 -13.07 -13.83
CA ILE A 374 3.77 -13.82 -13.73
C ILE A 374 3.32 -13.76 -12.28
N ASN A 375 2.26 -13.01 -12.02
CA ASN A 375 1.75 -12.79 -10.67
C ASN A 375 0.24 -13.03 -10.57
N SER A 376 -0.21 -13.40 -9.38
CA SER A 376 -1.64 -13.47 -9.07
C SER A 376 -1.88 -13.24 -7.58
N SER A 377 -3.06 -12.71 -7.26
CA SER A 377 -3.55 -12.60 -5.89
C SER A 377 -4.92 -13.27 -5.76
N ASN A 378 -5.15 -13.91 -4.62
CA ASN A 378 -6.36 -14.71 -4.38
C ASN A 378 -7.19 -14.09 -3.25
N PHE A 379 -8.22 -13.33 -3.63
CA PHE A 379 -9.10 -12.65 -2.68
C PHE A 379 -9.96 -13.63 -1.87
N THR A 380 -10.41 -14.73 -2.47
CA THR A 380 -11.20 -15.75 -1.76
C THR A 380 -10.36 -16.40 -0.67
N ALA A 381 -9.14 -16.81 -1.01
CA ALA A 381 -8.16 -17.32 -0.06
C ALA A 381 -7.81 -16.30 1.04
N TYR A 382 -7.84 -15.01 0.72
CA TYR A 382 -7.68 -13.94 1.70
C TYR A 382 -8.87 -13.90 2.68
N TYR A 383 -10.10 -13.78 2.16
CA TYR A 383 -11.30 -13.61 2.98
C TYR A 383 -11.54 -14.81 3.90
N GLU A 384 -11.38 -16.03 3.40
CA GLU A 384 -11.49 -17.27 4.17
C GLU A 384 -10.53 -17.34 5.35
N ARG A 385 -9.37 -16.70 5.24
CA ARG A 385 -8.35 -16.67 6.31
C ARG A 385 -8.54 -15.49 7.26
N CYS A 386 -8.97 -14.33 6.75
CA CYS A 386 -9.42 -13.23 7.61
C CYS A 386 -10.54 -13.71 8.54
N ALA A 387 -11.47 -14.51 8.00
CA ALA A 387 -12.51 -15.24 8.73
C ALA A 387 -13.22 -14.37 9.78
N PRO A 388 -13.94 -13.30 9.39
CA PRO A 388 -14.54 -12.40 10.36
C PRO A 388 -15.59 -13.12 11.21
N ALA A 389 -15.40 -13.12 12.54
CA ALA A 389 -16.34 -13.74 13.47
C ALA A 389 -17.71 -13.05 13.46
N GLN A 390 -17.73 -11.75 13.23
CA GLN A 390 -18.94 -10.95 13.05
C GLN A 390 -18.66 -9.69 12.23
N CYS A 391 -19.69 -9.16 11.59
CA CYS A 391 -19.70 -7.85 10.96
C CYS A 391 -20.79 -6.98 11.57
N THR A 392 -20.51 -5.70 11.77
CA THR A 392 -21.46 -4.71 12.27
C THR A 392 -21.59 -3.57 11.28
N TYR A 393 -22.79 -3.05 11.06
CA TYR A 393 -23.00 -1.82 10.31
C TYR A 393 -24.05 -0.96 10.99
N THR A 394 -23.93 0.36 10.83
CA THR A 394 -24.87 1.33 11.41
C THR A 394 -25.66 2.03 10.32
N ILE A 395 -26.96 2.17 10.56
CA ILE A 395 -27.87 2.97 9.73
C ILE A 395 -28.61 3.98 10.62
N GLN A 396 -28.95 5.13 10.04
CA GLN A 396 -29.81 6.12 10.69
C GLN A 396 -31.27 5.75 10.47
N LYS A 397 -32.02 5.49 11.56
CA LYS A 397 -33.43 5.14 11.51
C LYS A 397 -34.26 6.15 12.33
N ARG A 398 -35.50 6.38 11.90
CA ARG A 398 -36.49 7.09 12.73
C ARG A 398 -36.96 6.18 13.87
N PHE A 399 -37.44 6.79 14.95
CA PHE A 399 -38.03 6.04 16.05
C PHE A 399 -39.27 5.27 15.56
N ASP A 400 -39.42 4.02 15.99
CA ASP A 400 -40.63 3.24 15.72
C ASP A 400 -41.75 3.69 16.66
N ALA A 401 -43.01 3.56 16.22
CA ALA A 401 -44.16 4.01 17.02
C ALA A 401 -44.16 3.40 18.44
N GLY A 402 -43.87 2.09 18.57
CA GLY A 402 -43.78 1.43 19.87
C GLY A 402 -42.71 2.04 20.77
N HIS A 403 -41.54 2.34 20.21
CA HIS A 403 -40.43 2.96 20.94
C HIS A 403 -40.76 4.40 21.35
N MET A 404 -41.41 5.17 20.46
CA MET A 404 -41.94 6.50 20.77
C MET A 404 -42.90 6.46 21.96
N PHE A 405 -43.83 5.50 21.98
CA PHE A 405 -44.78 5.33 23.10
C PHE A 405 -44.06 5.02 24.42
N THR A 406 -43.06 4.14 24.42
CA THR A 406 -42.28 3.82 25.63
C THR A 406 -41.53 5.05 26.16
N ILE A 407 -40.91 5.83 25.27
CA ILE A 407 -40.22 7.08 25.65
C ILE A 407 -41.22 8.09 26.22
N MET A 408 -42.39 8.25 25.61
CA MET A 408 -43.44 9.15 26.11
C MET A 408 -43.98 8.74 27.48
N LEU A 409 -44.21 7.44 27.71
CA LEU A 409 -44.68 6.94 29.01
C LEU A 409 -43.62 7.14 30.10
N GLY A 410 -42.36 6.85 29.81
CA GLY A 410 -41.25 7.09 30.73
C GLY A 410 -41.08 8.57 31.07
N PHE A 411 -41.17 9.45 30.06
CA PHE A 411 -41.08 10.89 30.26
C PHE A 411 -42.27 11.45 31.05
N TYR A 412 -43.49 11.03 30.74
CA TYR A 412 -44.67 11.43 31.49
C TYR A 412 -44.54 11.03 32.97
N GLY A 413 -44.12 9.78 33.23
CA GLY A 413 -43.90 9.29 34.59
C GLY A 413 -42.90 10.16 35.37
N GLY A 414 -41.71 10.38 34.81
CA GLY A 414 -40.68 11.20 35.46
C GLY A 414 -41.07 12.67 35.63
N LEU A 415 -41.66 13.27 34.58
CA LEU A 415 -42.11 14.66 34.61
C LEU A 415 -43.24 14.86 35.62
N SER A 416 -44.19 13.93 35.71
CA SER A 416 -45.31 13.99 36.66
C SER A 416 -44.79 14.04 38.09
N THR A 417 -43.91 13.11 38.47
CA THR A 417 -43.38 13.02 39.84
C THR A 417 -42.63 14.30 40.23
N ILE A 418 -41.82 14.85 39.33
CA ILE A 418 -41.06 16.09 39.59
C ILE A 418 -42.00 17.29 39.72
N LEU A 419 -42.97 17.43 38.80
CA LEU A 419 -43.91 18.53 38.83
C LEU A 419 -44.84 18.48 40.06
N GLU A 420 -45.24 17.28 40.50
CA GLU A 420 -46.04 17.09 41.71
C GLU A 420 -45.33 17.58 42.99
N ILE A 421 -44.01 17.39 43.07
CA ILE A 421 -43.23 17.83 44.23
C ILE A 421 -42.97 19.35 44.18
N ILE A 422 -42.63 19.86 43.01
CA ILE A 422 -42.09 21.23 42.87
C ILE A 422 -43.21 22.27 42.74
N LEU A 423 -44.28 22.00 41.99
CA LEU A 423 -45.29 23.02 41.66
C LEU A 423 -46.05 23.56 42.87
N PRO A 424 -46.52 22.75 43.85
CA PRO A 424 -47.22 23.30 45.02
C PRO A 424 -46.34 24.29 45.80
N SER A 425 -45.06 23.96 45.95
CA SER A 425 -44.07 24.80 46.64
C SER A 425 -43.76 26.10 45.88
N LEU A 426 -43.61 26.03 44.55
CA LEU A 426 -43.37 27.21 43.71
C LEU A 426 -44.59 28.15 43.65
N VAL A 427 -45.80 27.60 43.52
CA VAL A 427 -47.02 28.41 43.50
C VAL A 427 -47.26 29.06 44.85
N LYS A 428 -47.04 28.34 45.96
CA LYS A 428 -47.16 28.89 47.32
C LYS A 428 -46.16 30.02 47.58
N THR A 429 -44.89 29.84 47.23
CA THR A 429 -43.85 30.86 47.42
C THR A 429 -44.06 32.09 46.53
N SER A 430 -44.43 31.89 45.26
CA SER A 430 -44.75 33.00 44.34
C SER A 430 -45.98 33.79 44.77
N LEU A 431 -47.04 33.14 45.26
CA LEU A 431 -48.21 33.80 45.80
C LEU A 431 -47.89 34.59 47.07
N GLN A 432 -47.10 34.02 47.99
CA GLN A 432 -46.63 34.72 49.20
C GLN A 432 -45.78 35.96 48.87
N LEU A 433 -44.90 35.87 47.87
CA LEU A 433 -44.10 37.00 47.39
C LEU A 433 -44.98 38.07 46.71
N TRP A 434 -46.01 37.67 45.97
CA TRP A 434 -46.96 38.59 45.34
C TRP A 434 -47.83 39.32 46.37
N ILE A 435 -48.31 38.61 47.40
CA ILE A 435 -49.05 39.20 48.53
C ILE A 435 -48.17 40.17 49.32
N LYS A 436 -46.89 39.82 49.58
CA LYS A 436 -45.93 40.73 50.24
C LYS A 436 -45.66 42.00 49.42
N ARG A 437 -45.64 41.93 48.09
CA ARG A 437 -45.49 43.10 47.21
C ARG A 437 -46.72 44.01 47.15
N LYS A 438 -47.90 43.54 47.61
CA LYS A 438 -49.17 44.29 47.56
C LYS A 438 -49.64 44.89 48.89
N LYS A 439 -48.93 44.69 50.02
CA LYS A 439 -49.26 45.37 51.28
C LYS A 439 -48.69 46.80 51.29
N PRO A 440 -49.49 47.86 51.48
CA PRO A 440 -48.98 49.20 51.75
C PRO A 440 -48.44 49.29 53.19
N VAL A 441 -47.37 50.06 53.37
CA VAL A 441 -46.77 50.37 54.68
C VAL A 441 -47.69 51.33 55.44
N GLN A 442 -48.07 51.01 56.69
CA GLN A 442 -48.75 51.96 57.58
C GLN A 442 -48.24 51.89 59.03
N SER A 443 -48.09 53.10 59.58
CA SER A 443 -47.38 53.56 60.80
C SER A 443 -48.00 53.20 62.15
N ASP A 444 -47.11 53.11 63.16
CA ASP A 444 -47.19 53.50 64.58
C ASP A 444 -48.27 52.90 65.52
N ASN A 445 -48.10 52.68 66.84
CA ASN A 445 -47.02 52.57 67.85
C ASN A 445 -47.76 52.28 69.21
N PRO A 446 -47.17 52.36 70.41
CA PRO A 446 -46.58 51.30 71.23
C PRO A 446 -47.39 50.83 72.47
N ASN A 447 -46.83 49.80 73.13
CA ASN A 447 -46.93 49.39 74.55
C ASN A 447 -47.57 48.01 74.77
N VAL A 448 -46.74 47.02 75.10
CA VAL A 448 -46.65 46.39 76.44
C VAL A 448 -45.48 45.40 76.42
N ILE A 449 -44.62 45.52 77.43
CA ILE A 449 -43.43 44.73 77.69
C ILE A 449 -43.82 43.45 78.44
N THR A 450 -43.26 42.30 78.06
CA THR A 450 -42.88 41.28 79.05
C THR A 450 -41.69 40.45 78.54
N THR A 451 -40.73 40.33 79.44
CA THR A 451 -39.37 39.82 79.34
C THR A 451 -39.26 38.31 79.60
N GLY A 452 -38.24 37.67 79.01
CA GLY A 452 -37.68 36.38 79.46
C GLY A 452 -37.18 35.51 78.29
N LYS A 453 -35.98 35.74 77.73
CA LYS A 453 -34.68 35.10 78.07
C LYS A 453 -34.69 33.56 77.99
N ILE A 454 -33.72 32.82 77.45
CA ILE A 454 -32.50 33.00 76.61
C ILE A 454 -31.84 31.59 76.62
N MET A 455 -31.11 31.23 75.55
CA MET A 455 -30.08 30.15 75.47
C MET A 455 -30.60 28.69 75.51
N SER A 456 -30.03 27.73 74.77
CA SER A 456 -28.63 27.49 74.42
C SER A 456 -28.55 26.51 73.22
N LEU A 457 -27.68 26.73 72.23
CA LEU A 457 -26.40 26.01 71.97
C LEU A 457 -26.61 24.63 71.31
N LEU A 458 -25.80 24.10 70.38
CA LEU A 458 -24.54 24.49 69.74
C LEU A 458 -24.31 23.59 68.50
N PHE A 459 -23.57 24.16 67.55
CA PHE A 459 -22.56 23.56 66.67
C PHE A 459 -21.95 22.18 67.04
N HIS A 460 -21.90 21.28 66.04
CA HIS A 460 -20.77 20.40 65.65
C HIS A 460 -21.00 20.00 64.18
N SER A 461 -20.24 20.44 63.17
CA SER A 461 -18.83 20.19 62.81
C SER A 461 -18.54 18.77 62.31
N ILE A 462 -18.06 18.72 61.05
CA ILE A 462 -17.20 17.70 60.38
C ILE A 462 -17.88 16.40 59.88
N LYS A 463 -18.08 16.31 58.56
CA LYS A 463 -17.15 15.60 57.67
C LYS A 463 -17.17 16.17 56.26
#